data_AF-A0A352FUD8-F1
#
_entry.id   AF-A0A352FUD8-F1
#
_cell.length_a   1.000
_cell.length_b   1.000
_cell.length_c   1.000
_cell.angle_alpha   90.00
_cell.angle_beta   90.00
_cell.angle_gamma   90.00
#
_symmetry.space_group_name_H-M   'P 1'
#
loop_
_entity.id
_entity.type
_entity.pdbx_description
1 polymer ?
#
loop_
_entity_poly.entity_id
_entity_poly.type
_entity_poly.pdbx_seq_one_letter_code
_entity_poly.pdbx_strand_id
1 'polypeptide(L)'
;MSFLGRFRRNKPDPEIARRALLLQSGRLGEANILEISSDADGNELLSYCYTIGGVDYETVQRLDAEQLSRKDSYLPGSRADMRYDPHRPANSLVV
;
A
#
# COMPACT_ATOMS: atom_id res chain seq x y z
N MET A 1 -31.40 -32.42 -2.25
CA MET A 1 -30.01 -32.49 -1.72
C MET A 1 -29.06 -31.95 -2.77
N SER A 2 -28.67 -30.68 -2.69
CA SER A 2 -27.84 -30.03 -3.73
C SER A 2 -26.35 -30.21 -3.41
N PHE A 3 -25.64 -30.97 -4.24
CA PHE A 3 -24.21 -31.30 -4.10
C PHE A 3 -23.26 -30.25 -4.70
N LEU A 4 -23.77 -29.11 -5.19
CA LEU A 4 -23.00 -28.11 -5.97
C LEU A 4 -22.36 -27.00 -5.13
N GLY A 5 -22.47 -27.02 -3.80
CA GLY A 5 -21.96 -25.94 -2.93
C GLY A 5 -20.46 -25.94 -2.63
N ARG A 6 -19.68 -26.93 -3.10
CA ARG A 6 -18.34 -27.24 -2.53
C ARG A 6 -17.13 -26.55 -3.17
N PHE A 7 -17.31 -25.70 -4.19
CA PHE A 7 -16.19 -25.04 -4.89
C PHE A 7 -16.21 -23.51 -4.80
N ARG A 8 -16.70 -22.95 -3.68
CA ARG A 8 -16.47 -21.53 -3.40
C ARG A 8 -15.02 -21.38 -2.90
N ARG A 9 -14.06 -21.28 -3.83
CA ARG A 9 -12.70 -20.82 -3.51
C ARG A 9 -12.85 -19.50 -2.76
N ASN A 10 -12.39 -19.46 -1.51
CA ASN A 10 -12.27 -18.21 -0.78
C ASN A 10 -11.36 -17.32 -1.62
N LYS A 11 -11.92 -16.26 -2.22
CA LYS A 11 -11.10 -15.25 -2.89
C LYS A 11 -10.26 -14.61 -1.78
N PRO A 12 -8.92 -14.59 -1.90
CA PRO A 12 -8.11 -13.84 -0.95
C PRO A 12 -8.58 -12.38 -0.94
N ASP A 13 -8.37 -11.71 0.19
CA ASP A 13 -8.68 -10.29 0.30
C ASP A 13 -8.01 -9.54 -0.86
N PRO A 14 -8.77 -8.78 -1.67
CA PRO A 14 -8.22 -8.04 -2.79
C PRO A 14 -7.06 -7.12 -2.38
N GLU A 15 -7.01 -6.61 -1.15
CA GLU A 15 -5.89 -5.79 -0.67
C GLU A 15 -4.59 -6.60 -0.58
N ILE A 16 -4.66 -7.83 -0.05
CA ILE A 16 -3.51 -8.72 0.08
C ILE A 16 -2.98 -9.11 -1.30
N ALA A 17 -3.88 -9.45 -2.23
CA ALA A 17 -3.51 -9.77 -3.61
C ALA A 17 -2.85 -8.57 -4.30
N ARG A 18 -3.37 -7.35 -4.11
CA ARG A 18 -2.80 -6.12 -4.64
C ARG A 18 -1.38 -5.87 -4.10
N ARG A 19 -1.18 -5.98 -2.79
CA ARG A 19 0.13 -5.81 -2.15
C ARG A 19 1.15 -6.83 -2.67
N ALA A 20 0.77 -8.10 -2.74
CA ALA A 20 1.64 -9.16 -3.24
C ALA A 20 2.10 -8.90 -4.69
N LEU A 21 1.18 -8.45 -5.56
CA LEU A 21 1.52 -8.07 -6.94
C LEU A 21 2.50 -6.89 -6.99
N LEU A 22 2.25 -5.83 -6.21
CA LEU A 22 3.16 -4.68 -6.18
C LEU A 22 4.54 -5.03 -5.63
N LEU A 23 4.63 -5.88 -4.61
CA LEU A 23 5.91 -6.33 -4.07
C LEU A 23 6.69 -7.21 -5.06
N GLN A 24 5.98 -7.99 -5.88
CA GLN A 24 6.59 -8.90 -6.85
C GLN A 24 7.03 -8.19 -8.14
N SER A 25 6.18 -7.32 -8.71
CA SER A 25 6.38 -6.75 -10.05
C SER A 25 6.31 -5.23 -10.11
N GLY A 26 6.10 -4.55 -8.98
CA GLY A 26 6.07 -3.09 -8.94
C GLY A 26 7.45 -2.49 -9.19
N ARG A 27 7.47 -1.36 -9.89
CA ARG A 27 8.69 -0.58 -10.12
C ARG A 27 9.02 0.21 -8.86
N LEU A 28 10.30 0.25 -8.50
CA LEU A 28 10.80 1.05 -7.38
C LEU A 28 10.76 2.54 -7.73
N GLY A 29 10.39 3.34 -6.74
CA GLY A 29 10.44 4.79 -6.76
C GLY A 29 10.56 5.35 -5.34
N GLU A 30 10.74 6.66 -5.24
CA GLU A 30 10.77 7.36 -3.96
C GLU A 30 9.43 8.04 -3.70
N ALA A 31 8.96 7.95 -2.46
CA ALA A 31 7.81 8.69 -1.96
C ALA A 31 8.26 9.64 -0.83
N ASN A 32 7.65 10.82 -0.77
CA ASN A 32 7.78 11.74 0.35
C ASN A 32 6.65 11.47 1.34
N ILE A 33 7.01 11.26 2.60
CA ILE A 33 6.04 11.03 3.65
C ILE A 33 5.44 12.36 4.09
N LEU A 34 4.11 12.42 4.11
CA LEU A 34 3.36 13.60 4.52
C LEU A 34 3.03 13.52 6.01
N GLU A 35 2.34 12.45 6.42
CA GLU A 35 1.91 12.27 7.80
C GLU A 35 1.56 10.82 8.12
N ILE A 36 1.49 10.52 9.42
CA ILE A 36 0.87 9.32 9.95
C ILE A 36 -0.33 9.76 10.79
N SER A 37 -1.51 9.27 10.43
CA SER A 37 -2.75 9.48 11.17
C SER A 37 -3.27 8.14 11.69
N SER A 38 -4.23 8.19 12.63
CA SER A 38 -4.88 6.99 13.14
C SER A 38 -6.37 7.05 12.83
N ASP A 39 -6.92 5.98 12.28
CA ASP A 39 -8.35 5.86 12.00
C ASP A 39 -9.17 5.66 13.30
N ALA A 40 -10.49 5.75 13.23
CA ALA A 40 -11.40 5.51 14.35
C ALA A 40 -11.24 4.12 14.99
N ASP A 41 -10.80 3.14 14.20
CA ASP A 41 -10.50 1.77 14.64
C ASP A 41 -9.09 1.60 15.22
N GLY A 42 -8.30 2.67 15.33
CA GLY A 42 -6.92 2.65 15.82
C GLY A 42 -5.89 2.13 14.81
N ASN A 43 -6.27 1.98 13.54
CA ASN A 43 -5.34 1.61 12.46
C ASN A 43 -4.48 2.81 12.08
N GLU A 44 -3.16 2.64 11.99
CA GLU A 44 -2.25 3.69 11.54
C GLU A 44 -2.26 3.79 10.00
N LEU A 45 -2.52 4.98 9.51
CA LEU A 45 -2.60 5.35 8.10
C LEU A 45 -1.41 6.25 7.76
N LEU A 46 -0.63 5.84 6.77
CA LEU A 46 0.48 6.58 6.22
C LEU A 46 0.02 7.34 4.97
N SER A 47 0.13 8.66 5.01
CA SER A 47 -0.09 9.54 3.87
C SER A 47 1.25 9.88 3.24
N TYR A 48 1.36 9.71 1.92
CA TYR A 48 2.59 10.01 1.17
C TYR A 48 2.28 10.52 -0.23
N CYS A 49 3.22 11.27 -0.80
CA CYS A 49 3.13 11.75 -2.17
C CYS A 49 4.35 11.36 -3.00
N TYR A 50 4.18 11.28 -4.32
CA TYR A 50 5.23 10.91 -5.26
C TYR A 50 4.91 11.45 -6.66
N THR A 51 5.95 11.65 -7.47
CA THR A 51 5.80 12.20 -8.83
C THR A 51 6.24 11.17 -9.87
N ILE A 52 5.35 10.79 -10.78
CA ILE A 52 5.66 9.91 -11.92
C ILE A 52 5.36 10.64 -13.23
N GLY A 53 6.36 10.81 -14.08
CA GLY A 53 6.17 11.44 -15.39
C GLY A 53 5.67 12.88 -15.32
N GLY A 54 5.99 13.61 -14.24
CA GLY A 54 5.52 14.99 -14.00
C GLY A 54 4.11 15.09 -13.44
N VAL A 55 3.45 13.97 -13.12
CA VAL A 55 2.16 13.94 -12.43
C VAL A 55 2.40 13.59 -10.96
N ASP A 56 1.87 14.43 -10.08
CA ASP A 56 1.90 14.22 -8.64
C ASP A 56 0.73 13.34 -8.21
N TYR A 57 1.06 12.34 -7.40
CA TYR A 57 0.11 11.42 -6.79
C TYR A 57 0.22 11.54 -5.28
N GLU A 58 -0.93 11.48 -4.63
CA GLU A 58 -1.04 11.41 -3.19
C GLU A 58 -1.83 10.14 -2.84
N THR A 59 -1.38 9.42 -1.82
CA THR A 59 -1.96 8.13 -1.46
C THR A 59 -1.93 7.95 0.05
N VAL A 60 -2.97 7.29 0.56
CA VAL A 60 -3.08 6.85 1.95
C VAL A 60 -2.99 5.33 1.99
N GLN A 61 -2.13 4.81 2.85
CA GLN A 61 -1.91 3.38 3.04
C GLN A 61 -2.03 3.02 4.51
N ARG A 62 -2.78 1.96 4.80
CA ARG A 62 -2.73 1.34 6.13
C ARG A 62 -1.40 0.64 6.36
N LEU A 63 -0.72 0.94 7.46
CA LEU A 63 0.51 0.24 7.83
C LEU A 63 0.18 -1.17 8.32
N ASP A 64 0.98 -2.15 7.88
CA ASP A 64 0.92 -3.50 8.45
C ASP A 64 1.80 -3.62 9.69
N ALA A 65 1.74 -4.78 10.38
CA ALA A 65 2.48 -5.01 11.62
C ALA A 65 4.00 -4.86 11.47
N GLU A 66 4.56 -5.21 10.31
CA GLU A 66 5.99 -5.09 10.07
C GLU A 66 6.38 -3.62 9.85
N GLN A 67 5.58 -2.89 9.08
CA GLN A 67 5.78 -1.45 8.86
C GLN A 67 5.60 -0.65 10.14
N LEU A 68 4.64 -1.04 10.98
CA LEU A 68 4.43 -0.44 12.31
C LEU A 68 5.66 -0.58 13.22
N SER A 69 6.39 -1.70 13.15
CA SER A 69 7.64 -1.86 13.91
C SER A 69 8.75 -0.90 13.47
N ARG A 70 8.63 -0.33 12.26
CA ARG A 70 9.55 0.63 11.65
C ARG A 70 8.94 2.04 11.53
N LYS A 71 7.93 2.37 12.36
CA LYS A 71 7.17 3.65 12.29
C LYS A 71 8.06 4.90 12.22
N ASP A 72 9.20 4.88 12.91
CA ASP A 72 10.17 6.00 12.93
C ASP A 72 10.81 6.29 11.56
N SER A 73 10.76 5.35 10.61
CA SER A 73 11.21 5.55 9.24
C SER A 73 10.21 6.36 8.40
N TYR A 74 8.98 6.52 8.89
CA TYR A 74 7.87 7.18 8.20
C TYR A 74 7.52 8.52 8.84
N LEU A 75 8.50 9.21 9.42
CA LEU A 75 8.27 10.55 9.97
C LEU A 75 7.95 11.55 8.84
N PRO A 76 7.04 12.50 9.05
CA PRO A 76 6.75 13.58 8.12
C PRO A 76 8.01 14.23 7.55
N GLY A 77 8.07 14.41 6.23
CA GLY A 77 9.23 14.98 5.51
C GLY A 77 10.36 13.98 5.21
N SER A 78 10.26 12.75 5.71
CA SER A 78 11.19 11.68 5.33
C SER A 78 10.88 11.14 3.95
N ARG A 79 11.86 10.48 3.34
CA ARG A 79 11.66 9.71 2.10
C ARG A 79 11.56 8.23 2.42
N ALA A 80 10.68 7.55 1.71
CA ALA A 80 10.52 6.11 1.80
C ALA A 80 10.54 5.48 0.40
N ASP A 81 11.06 4.25 0.35
CA ASP A 81 11.01 3.45 -0.86
C ASP A 81 9.56 2.99 -1.10
N MET A 82 9.10 3.20 -2.33
CA MET A 82 7.79 2.74 -2.76
C MET A 82 7.88 1.86 -4.00
N ARG A 83 6.88 1.01 -4.16
CA ARG A 83 6.62 0.29 -5.40
C ARG A 83 5.30 0.73 -6.00
N TYR A 84 5.30 0.92 -7.30
CA TYR A 84 4.11 1.30 -8.05
C TYR A 84 3.97 0.47 -9.34
N ASP A 85 2.77 0.38 -9.87
CA ASP A 85 2.51 -0.23 -11.18
C ASP A 85 2.77 0.81 -12.30
N PRO A 86 3.76 0.61 -13.20
CA PRO A 86 4.04 1.55 -14.28
C PRO A 86 2.87 1.78 -15.24
N HIS A 87 1.97 0.80 -15.38
CA HIS A 87 0.77 0.92 -16.21
C HIS A 87 -0.38 1.61 -15.47
N ARG A 88 -0.32 1.64 -14.14
CA ARG A 88 -1.31 2.28 -13.26
C ARG A 88 -0.61 2.99 -12.11
N PRO A 89 0.02 4.16 -12.35
CA PRO A 89 0.89 4.80 -11.36
C PRO A 89 0.22 5.10 -10.01
N ALA A 90 -1.08 5.39 -10.01
CA ALA A 90 -1.88 5.59 -8.79
C ALA A 90 -1.94 4.37 -7.87
N ASN A 91 -1.59 3.17 -8.37
CA ASN A 91 -1.50 1.96 -7.56
C ASN A 91 -0.08 1.82 -7.01
N SER A 92 0.12 2.33 -5.79
CA SER A 92 1.41 2.32 -5.09
C SER A 92 1.34 1.64 -3.73
N LEU A 93 2.52 1.34 -3.19
CA LEU A 93 2.75 0.76 -1.86
C LEU A 93 4.13 1.16 -1.35
N VAL A 94 4.22 1.69 -0.13
CA VAL A 94 5.49 1.88 0.59
C VAL A 94 5.98 0.53 1.13
N VAL A 95 7.30 0.28 1.11
CA VAL A 95 7.95 -1.01 1.46
C VAL A 95 8.80 -0.91 2.72
#